data_AF-A0A9C9Z4U5-F1
#
_entry.id   AF-A0A9C9Z4U5-F1
#
_cell.length_a   1.000
_cell.length_b   1.000
_cell.length_c   1.000
_cell.angle_alpha   90.00
_cell.angle_beta   90.00
_cell.angle_gamma   90.00
#
_symmetry.space_group_name_H-M   'P 1'
#
loop_
_entity.id
_entity.type
_entity.pdbx_description
1 polymer ?
#
loop_
_entity_poly.entity_id
_entity_poly.type
_entity_poly.pdbx_seq_one_letter_code
_entity_poly.pdbx_strand_id
1 'polypeptide(L)'
;MHQRTRVSLLTSVRRKNLLSTNRHGRGLITNSSATGAQLHTDYPLDIGEWVYLKVGDGVPLGRARAGDVIKAQVVRQMSPEAEGDAAAGFVYGLSFPRGARAKFSYWFYHAFPLLLGLLFLLGLINVGYMKSFNVAFFWYQPLLNFYSILISLFILSRLVVAVFYRPPEDADYMPTVSVIVACMNEAGSIGRTLDVIYQSDYPAELMEVIAVDDGSTDSTLDEMYQVKARHPDLNVIEFKKNRGKRHGMYAGAHAATGEILVYIDSDSFVRPDTIYKIVQGFTDKEVAAVCGHADVENARSNLLTKMQEVRYYVAFRIVKAAESVFSTVSCCSGCLAAYRREYVMPVLDTWVNQRFLGTEATFGDDRALTNCMLKRYRVLYHSEAVCTTIVPEKYGIFFRQQLRWKKSWIRETLIACTFIWRRHPVAAITYYLGAIFPFVGPAVVFSALAMPLLGGASYSLVYLYGALLMSWMYCMVYWARYRNSLWIYGIYFTVLYMFVLAWQTYYALLTVHRNHWGTR
;
A
#
# COMPACT_ATOMS: atom_id res chain seq x y z
N MET A 1 22.68 12.70 5.68
CA MET A 1 22.47 14.16 5.80
C MET A 1 22.34 14.54 7.28
N HIS A 2 23.34 15.18 7.88
CA HIS A 2 23.24 15.65 9.28
C HIS A 2 22.29 16.84 9.37
N GLN A 3 21.17 16.68 10.08
CA GLN A 3 20.19 17.73 10.30
C GLN A 3 20.76 18.77 11.27
N ARG A 4 20.76 20.05 10.86
CA ARG A 4 21.29 21.19 11.62
C ARG A 4 20.15 22.19 11.89
N THR A 5 19.93 22.55 13.15
CA THR A 5 18.91 23.56 13.53
C THR A 5 19.56 24.70 14.32
N ARG A 6 19.37 25.95 13.88
CA ARG A 6 19.85 27.14 14.60
C ARG A 6 18.96 27.43 15.80
N VAL A 7 19.57 27.73 16.96
CA VAL A 7 18.87 27.96 18.21
C VAL A 7 19.44 29.19 18.92
N SER A 8 18.57 30.01 19.49
CA SER A 8 18.99 31.08 20.39
C SER A 8 18.99 30.55 21.83
N LEU A 9 20.13 30.66 22.51
CA LEU A 9 20.29 30.27 23.90
C LEU A 9 19.84 31.40 24.82
N LEU A 10 18.92 31.06 25.72
CA LEU A 10 18.50 31.89 26.84
C LEU A 10 18.99 31.20 28.11
N THR A 11 20.19 31.52 28.58
CA THR A 11 20.66 31.01 29.88
C THR A 11 20.10 31.91 30.98
N SER A 12 19.38 31.35 31.95
CA SER A 12 19.13 32.02 33.22
C SER A 12 19.81 31.25 34.34
N VAL A 13 20.92 31.79 34.83
CA VAL A 13 21.61 31.22 35.99
C VAL A 13 20.88 31.70 37.24
N ARG A 14 20.00 30.88 37.82
CA ARG A 14 19.55 31.07 39.20
C ARG A 14 20.60 30.49 40.15
N ARG A 15 21.69 31.22 40.40
CA ARG A 15 22.47 31.03 41.64
C ARG A 15 21.91 31.97 42.70
N LYS A 16 21.58 31.40 43.88
CA LYS A 16 21.27 32.19 45.09
C LYS A 16 22.43 33.16 45.29
N ASN A 17 22.13 34.46 45.27
CA ASN A 17 23.03 35.59 45.52
C ASN A 17 24.08 35.84 44.43
N LEU A 18 23.71 36.60 43.40
CA LEU A 18 24.47 37.66 42.69
C LEU A 18 23.87 37.87 41.27
N LEU A 19 23.57 39.13 40.96
CA LEU A 19 23.20 39.76 39.68
C LEU A 19 22.84 38.84 38.49
N SER A 20 21.58 38.91 38.04
CA SER A 20 21.07 38.23 36.84
C SER A 20 21.75 38.77 35.57
N THR A 21 22.75 38.05 35.07
CA THR A 21 23.27 38.26 33.72
C THR A 21 22.52 37.31 32.78
N ASN A 22 21.52 37.82 32.06
CA ASN A 22 20.95 37.09 30.92
C ASN A 22 22.03 37.03 29.83
N ARG A 23 22.73 35.89 29.71
CA ARG A 23 23.59 35.68 28.54
C ARG A 23 22.71 35.23 27.37
N HIS A 24 22.75 36.02 26.31
CA HIS A 24 22.16 35.69 25.02
C HIS A 24 23.30 35.24 24.13
N GLY A 25 23.21 34.04 23.58
CA GLY A 25 24.18 33.58 22.58
C GLY A 25 23.55 32.65 21.57
N ARG A 26 24.34 32.27 20.56
CA ARG A 26 23.84 31.49 19.42
C ARG A 26 24.40 30.07 19.51
N GLY A 27 23.51 29.10 19.33
CA GLY A 27 23.87 27.70 19.31
C GLY A 27 23.41 27.01 18.04
N LEU A 28 24.14 25.98 17.63
CA LEU A 28 23.72 25.06 16.58
C LEU A 28 23.43 23.70 17.22
N ILE A 29 22.21 23.20 17.02
CA ILE A 29 21.89 21.83 17.42
C ILE A 29 22.17 20.88 16.25
N THR A 30 22.93 19.84 16.58
CA THR A 30 23.21 18.68 15.73
C THR A 30 22.70 17.41 16.43
N ASN A 31 22.42 16.38 15.64
CA ASN A 31 22.10 15.03 16.13
C ASN A 31 21.03 14.99 17.27
N SER A 32 19.81 15.43 16.95
CA SER A 32 18.72 15.52 17.93
C SER A 32 17.86 14.26 18.00
N SER A 33 17.35 13.96 19.21
CA SER A 33 16.43 12.84 19.50
C SER A 33 15.31 13.30 20.43
N ALA A 34 14.34 12.41 20.72
CA ALA A 34 13.26 12.69 21.67
C ALA A 34 13.73 12.93 23.12
N THR A 35 14.96 12.52 23.46
CA THR A 35 15.49 12.54 24.83
C THR A 35 16.69 13.47 25.02
N GLY A 36 17.27 13.97 23.94
CA GLY A 36 18.45 14.83 24.01
C GLY A 36 18.96 15.27 22.64
N ALA A 37 19.97 16.12 22.63
CA ALA A 37 20.60 16.65 21.42
C ALA A 37 22.05 17.06 21.67
N GLN A 38 22.84 17.26 20.61
CA GLN A 38 24.16 17.88 20.70
C GLN A 38 24.05 19.38 20.43
N LEU A 39 24.67 20.21 21.27
CA LEU A 39 24.68 21.66 21.15
C LEU A 39 26.11 22.15 20.93
N HIS A 40 26.33 22.87 19.84
CA HIS A 40 27.52 23.67 19.59
C HIS A 40 27.22 25.12 19.99
N THR A 41 28.07 25.74 20.79
CA THR A 41 27.85 27.11 21.27
C THR A 41 29.15 27.89 21.31
N ASP A 42 29.06 29.19 21.06
CA ASP A 42 30.14 30.16 21.06
C ASP A 42 30.74 30.49 22.44
N TYR A 43 30.17 30.00 23.55
CA TYR A 43 30.67 30.23 24.91
C TYR A 43 30.54 28.99 25.81
N PRO A 44 31.32 28.88 26.91
CA PRO A 44 31.27 27.70 27.76
C PRO A 44 30.00 27.65 28.62
N LEU A 45 29.52 26.43 28.86
CA LEU A 45 28.39 26.10 29.74
C LEU A 45 28.86 25.10 30.80
N ASP A 46 28.26 25.13 31.98
CA ASP A 46 28.62 24.21 33.07
C ASP A 46 27.84 22.89 32.98
N ILE A 47 28.48 21.76 33.30
CA ILE A 47 27.76 20.47 33.43
C ILE A 47 26.77 20.58 34.60
N GLY A 48 25.52 20.23 34.33
CA GLY A 48 24.38 20.37 35.25
C GLY A 48 23.59 21.67 35.07
N GLU A 49 24.08 22.62 34.26
CA GLU A 49 23.38 23.87 33.96
C GLU A 49 22.09 23.63 33.16
N TRP A 50 21.06 24.41 33.48
CA TRP A 50 19.79 24.40 32.75
C TRP A 50 19.78 25.50 31.71
N VAL A 51 19.55 25.11 30.45
CA VAL A 51 19.48 26.03 29.31
C VAL A 51 18.07 26.05 28.73
N TYR A 52 17.64 27.23 28.28
CA TYR A 52 16.39 27.39 27.53
C TYR A 52 16.72 27.66 26.06
N LEU A 53 16.22 26.80 25.19
CA LEU A 53 16.50 26.77 23.77
C LEU A 53 15.29 27.33 23.02
N LYS A 54 15.42 28.52 22.42
CA LYS A 54 14.39 29.05 21.52
C LYS A 54 14.66 28.54 20.10
N VAL A 55 13.77 27.70 19.60
CA VAL A 55 13.91 27.04 18.29
C VAL A 55 13.77 28.08 17.17
N GLY A 56 14.78 28.21 16.31
CA GLY A 56 14.73 29.08 15.13
C GLY A 56 13.99 28.46 13.95
N ASP A 57 13.91 29.18 12.84
CA ASP A 57 13.32 28.67 11.59
C ASP A 57 14.18 27.54 11.01
N GLY A 58 13.58 26.36 10.83
CA GLY A 58 14.26 25.14 10.40
C GLY A 58 13.56 23.86 10.84
N VAL A 59 14.23 22.71 10.66
CA VAL A 59 13.71 21.37 10.96
C VAL A 59 13.31 21.24 12.45
N PRO A 60 12.12 20.70 12.77
CA PRO A 60 11.62 20.63 14.14
C PRO A 60 12.54 19.80 15.06
N LEU A 61 12.79 20.30 16.26
CA LEU A 61 13.52 19.58 17.30
C LEU A 61 12.60 18.52 17.93
N GLY A 62 12.58 17.32 17.37
CA GLY A 62 11.58 16.30 17.72
C GLY A 62 10.17 16.73 17.33
N ARG A 63 9.36 17.22 18.29
CA ARG A 63 8.00 17.75 18.06
C ARG A 63 7.86 19.28 18.25
N ALA A 64 8.94 19.97 18.59
CA ALA A 64 8.92 21.42 18.80
C ALA A 64 8.96 22.19 17.47
N ARG A 65 8.19 23.26 17.36
CA ARG A 65 8.10 24.14 16.18
C ARG A 65 8.97 25.38 16.36
N ALA A 66 9.25 26.08 15.25
CA ALA A 66 9.91 27.38 15.29
C ALA A 66 9.18 28.33 16.25
N GLY A 67 9.93 28.97 17.14
CA GLY A 67 9.42 29.83 18.21
C GLY A 67 9.24 29.16 19.57
N ASP A 68 9.19 27.82 19.66
CA ASP A 68 9.05 27.10 20.93
C ASP A 68 10.30 27.27 21.81
N VAL A 69 10.10 27.33 23.14
CA VAL A 69 11.18 27.38 24.13
C VAL A 69 11.27 26.04 24.86
N ILE A 70 12.35 25.30 24.64
CA ILE A 70 12.60 23.99 25.24
C ILE A 70 13.58 24.13 26.39
N LYS A 71 13.24 23.56 27.55
CA LYS A 71 14.16 23.45 28.69
C LYS A 71 15.02 22.18 28.55
N ALA A 72 16.34 22.30 28.67
CA ALA A 72 17.29 21.19 28.60
C ALA A 72 18.36 21.32 29.68
N GLN A 73 18.98 20.20 30.08
CA GLN A 73 20.11 20.19 31.01
C GLN A 73 21.39 19.75 30.31
N VAL A 74 22.49 20.46 30.56
CA VAL A 74 23.83 20.09 30.10
C VAL A 74 24.29 18.87 30.89
N VAL A 75 24.52 17.73 30.23
CA VAL A 75 24.87 16.47 30.90
C VAL A 75 26.33 16.06 30.73
N ARG A 76 26.98 16.49 29.64
CA ARG A 76 28.41 16.25 29.41
C ARG A 76 28.98 17.26 28.42
N GLN A 77 30.25 17.62 28.58
CA GLN A 77 31.02 18.30 27.56
C GLN A 77 31.65 17.24 26.63
N MET A 78 31.62 17.48 25.32
CA MET A 78 32.21 16.58 24.32
C MET A 78 33.43 17.26 23.71
N SER A 79 34.42 16.46 23.30
CA SER A 79 35.56 16.97 22.53
C SER A 79 35.08 17.30 21.11
N PRO A 80 35.55 18.38 20.46
CA PRO A 80 35.20 18.66 19.07
C PRO A 80 35.68 17.50 18.19
N GLU A 81 34.77 16.87 17.44
CA GLU A 81 35.15 15.87 16.44
C GLU A 81 35.88 16.55 15.29
N ALA A 82 37.00 15.97 14.86
CA ALA A 82 37.87 16.49 13.82
C ALA A 82 37.27 16.23 12.42
N GLU A 83 36.15 16.85 12.08
CA GLU A 83 35.63 16.86 10.71
C GLU A 83 34.98 18.23 10.38
N GLY A 84 35.74 19.03 9.63
CA GLY A 84 35.26 20.01 8.64
C GLY A 84 34.12 20.95 9.02
N ASP A 85 34.37 21.90 9.93
CA ASP A 85 34.26 23.35 9.63
C ASP A 85 34.60 24.14 10.90
N ALA A 86 35.68 24.92 10.81
CA ALA A 86 36.12 25.83 11.85
C ALA A 86 35.17 27.05 11.91
N ALA A 87 34.10 26.95 12.70
CA ALA A 87 33.36 28.11 13.18
C ALA A 87 32.64 27.82 14.52
N ALA A 88 33.27 28.25 15.61
CA ALA A 88 32.72 28.54 16.95
C ALA A 88 32.30 27.38 17.87
N GLY A 89 33.21 27.05 18.80
CA GLY A 89 32.88 26.93 20.22
C GLY A 89 32.48 25.55 20.78
N PHE A 90 32.42 25.51 22.12
CA PHE A 90 32.26 24.32 22.97
C PHE A 90 31.09 23.42 22.55
N VAL A 91 31.29 22.09 22.61
CA VAL A 91 30.26 21.08 22.28
C VAL A 91 29.74 20.42 23.55
N TYR A 92 28.42 20.39 23.71
CA TYR A 92 27.75 19.79 24.87
C TYR A 92 26.68 18.79 24.48
N GLY A 93 26.53 17.74 25.29
CA GLY A 93 25.36 16.86 25.27
C GLY A 93 24.26 17.43 26.16
N LEU A 94 23.05 17.54 25.59
CA LEU A 94 21.86 17.98 26.30
C LEU A 94 20.90 16.82 26.56
N SER A 95 20.31 16.79 27.75
CA SER A 95 19.19 15.92 28.09
C SER A 95 17.91 16.74 28.22
N PHE A 96 16.84 16.30 27.55
CA PHE A 96 15.52 16.89 27.73
C PHE A 96 14.83 16.25 28.96
N PRO A 97 14.20 17.03 29.85
CA PRO A 97 13.45 16.49 30.96
C PRO A 97 12.28 15.65 30.43
N ARG A 98 12.26 14.35 30.77
CA ARG A 98 11.13 13.46 30.43
C ARG A 98 9.88 13.91 31.18
N GLY A 99 9.06 14.75 30.57
CA GLY A 99 7.74 15.08 31.09
C GLY A 99 6.88 13.81 31.23
N ALA A 100 5.86 13.83 32.12
CA ALA A 100 4.94 12.71 32.32
C ALA A 100 4.34 12.19 30.99
N ARG A 101 4.15 13.09 30.02
CA ARG A 101 3.70 12.79 28.65
C ARG A 101 4.68 11.94 27.84
N ALA A 102 6.00 12.12 28.02
CA ALA A 102 7.03 11.32 27.37
C ALA A 102 7.15 9.92 27.99
N LYS A 103 7.03 9.82 29.33
CA LYS A 103 6.94 8.52 30.03
C LYS A 103 5.67 7.75 29.66
N PHE A 104 4.53 8.44 29.60
CA PHE A 104 3.26 7.87 29.13
C PHE A 104 3.37 7.41 27.68
N SER A 105 3.93 8.23 26.80
CA SER A 105 4.17 7.85 25.41
C SER A 105 5.06 6.61 25.29
N TYR A 106 6.15 6.53 26.05
CA TYR A 106 7.03 5.35 26.08
C TYR A 106 6.29 4.10 26.55
N TRP A 107 5.64 4.17 27.72
CA TRP A 107 4.82 3.06 28.23
C TRP A 107 3.70 2.67 27.27
N PHE A 108 3.03 3.65 26.66
CA PHE A 108 2.03 3.42 25.64
C PHE A 108 2.64 2.66 24.45
N TYR A 109 3.76 3.09 23.89
CA TYR A 109 4.37 2.37 22.75
C TYR A 109 4.94 0.98 23.09
N HIS A 110 5.29 0.70 24.34
CA HIS A 110 5.86 -0.60 24.77
C HIS A 110 4.83 -1.58 25.36
N ALA A 111 3.84 -1.11 26.13
CA ALA A 111 2.78 -1.96 26.68
C ALA A 111 1.63 -2.19 25.69
N PHE A 112 1.37 -1.25 24.78
CA PHE A 112 0.29 -1.38 23.81
C PHE A 112 0.49 -2.52 22.79
N PRO A 113 1.70 -2.85 22.31
CA PRO A 113 1.92 -4.06 21.51
C PRO A 113 1.57 -5.35 22.26
N LEU A 114 1.89 -5.45 23.56
CA LEU A 114 1.52 -6.59 24.39
C LEU A 114 0.00 -6.68 24.56
N LEU A 115 -0.65 -5.55 24.83
CA LEU A 115 -2.12 -5.45 24.88
C LEU A 115 -2.74 -5.86 23.54
N LEU A 116 -2.18 -5.42 22.41
CA LEU A 116 -2.68 -5.77 21.10
C LEU A 116 -2.49 -7.27 20.80
N GLY A 117 -1.34 -7.84 21.18
CA GLY A 117 -1.10 -9.28 21.08
C GLY A 117 -2.11 -10.08 21.91
N LEU A 118 -2.39 -9.64 23.13
CA LEU A 118 -3.43 -10.24 23.98
C LEU A 118 -4.81 -10.13 23.35
N LEU A 119 -5.18 -8.94 22.85
CA LEU A 119 -6.46 -8.76 22.19
C LEU A 119 -6.56 -9.67 20.95
N PHE A 120 -5.55 -9.70 20.09
CA PHE A 120 -5.54 -10.58 18.92
C PHE A 120 -5.73 -12.06 19.30
N LEU A 121 -5.06 -12.52 20.38
CA LEU A 121 -5.25 -13.86 20.94
C LEU A 121 -6.68 -14.08 21.45
N LEU A 122 -7.26 -13.12 22.17
CA LEU A 122 -8.66 -13.16 22.59
C LEU A 122 -9.60 -13.24 21.37
N GLY A 123 -9.28 -12.56 20.28
CA GLY A 123 -10.00 -12.68 19.02
C GLY A 123 -9.96 -14.09 18.45
N LEU A 124 -8.79 -14.72 18.42
CA LEU A 124 -8.64 -16.13 17.99
C LEU A 124 -9.45 -17.09 18.86
N ILE A 125 -9.42 -16.91 20.19
CA ILE A 125 -10.22 -17.70 21.13
C ILE A 125 -11.72 -17.52 20.84
N ASN A 126 -12.18 -16.29 20.61
CA ASN A 126 -13.57 -16.01 20.26
C ASN A 126 -13.97 -16.66 18.94
N VAL A 127 -13.11 -16.62 17.92
CA VAL A 127 -13.37 -17.33 16.66
C VAL A 127 -13.51 -18.83 16.92
N GLY A 128 -12.60 -19.43 17.71
CA GLY A 128 -12.67 -20.83 18.11
C GLY A 128 -13.99 -21.19 18.79
N TYR A 129 -14.40 -20.40 19.78
CA TYR A 129 -15.68 -20.56 20.49
C TYR A 129 -16.90 -20.45 19.54
N MET A 130 -16.90 -19.48 18.63
CA MET A 130 -17.96 -19.36 17.63
C MET A 130 -17.98 -20.58 16.69
N LYS A 131 -16.81 -21.11 16.31
CA LYS A 131 -16.75 -22.30 15.44
C LYS A 131 -17.21 -23.56 16.16
N SER A 132 -16.92 -23.73 17.46
CA SER A 132 -17.46 -24.86 18.23
C SER A 132 -18.98 -24.80 18.31
N PHE A 133 -19.56 -23.59 18.43
CA PHE A 133 -21.01 -23.41 18.36
C PHE A 133 -21.57 -23.81 16.99
N ASN A 134 -20.96 -23.37 15.89
CA ASN A 134 -21.38 -23.76 14.54
C ASN A 134 -21.37 -25.29 14.33
N VAL A 135 -20.41 -26.00 14.93
CA VAL A 135 -20.33 -27.46 14.85
C VAL A 135 -21.39 -28.13 15.73
N ALA A 136 -21.56 -27.67 16.97
CA ALA A 136 -22.56 -28.21 17.89
C ALA A 136 -23.99 -28.06 17.36
N PHE A 137 -24.28 -26.93 16.71
CA PHE A 137 -25.59 -26.62 16.15
C PHE A 137 -25.65 -26.78 14.62
N PHE A 138 -24.74 -27.56 14.04
CA PHE A 138 -24.57 -27.67 12.59
C PHE A 138 -25.90 -27.99 11.89
N TRP A 139 -26.61 -29.02 12.36
CA TRP A 139 -27.83 -29.54 11.76
C TRP A 139 -29.04 -28.61 11.83
N TYR A 140 -29.03 -27.59 12.70
CA TYR A 140 -30.10 -26.60 12.74
C TYR A 140 -30.07 -25.68 11.51
N GLN A 141 -28.88 -25.35 11.00
CA GLN A 141 -28.66 -24.43 9.88
C GLN A 141 -27.41 -24.84 9.07
N PRO A 142 -27.44 -26.00 8.38
CA PRO A 142 -26.24 -26.62 7.82
C PRO A 142 -25.53 -25.73 6.80
N LEU A 143 -26.28 -25.05 5.92
CA LEU A 143 -25.69 -24.16 4.90
C LEU A 143 -24.95 -22.96 5.52
N LEU A 144 -25.57 -22.29 6.50
CA LEU A 144 -24.99 -21.11 7.16
C LEU A 144 -23.77 -21.50 8.01
N ASN A 145 -23.88 -22.59 8.76
CA ASN A 145 -22.79 -23.09 9.60
C ASN A 145 -21.60 -23.56 8.75
N PHE A 146 -21.87 -24.29 7.67
CA PHE A 146 -20.84 -24.73 6.72
C PHE A 146 -20.13 -23.54 6.07
N TYR A 147 -20.89 -22.57 5.54
CA TYR A 147 -20.33 -21.33 5.01
C TYR A 147 -19.48 -20.60 6.06
N SER A 148 -20.01 -20.43 7.27
CA SER A 148 -19.34 -19.71 8.36
C SER A 148 -18.03 -20.39 8.80
N ILE A 149 -17.97 -21.73 8.80
CA ILE A 149 -16.73 -22.49 9.05
C ILE A 149 -15.74 -22.26 7.90
N LEU A 150 -16.17 -22.47 6.65
CA LEU A 150 -15.28 -22.36 5.48
C LEU A 150 -14.74 -20.95 5.27
N ILE A 151 -15.56 -19.90 5.38
CA ILE A 151 -15.11 -18.52 5.21
C ILE A 151 -14.13 -18.11 6.31
N SER A 152 -14.36 -18.57 7.56
CA SER A 152 -13.45 -18.31 8.68
C SER A 152 -12.10 -19.00 8.45
N LEU A 153 -12.13 -20.28 8.05
CA LEU A 153 -10.92 -21.02 7.70
C LEU A 153 -10.16 -20.36 6.55
N PHE A 154 -10.86 -19.94 5.50
CA PHE A 154 -10.28 -19.24 4.37
C PHE A 154 -9.60 -17.93 4.80
N ILE A 155 -10.30 -17.06 5.53
CA ILE A 155 -9.78 -15.78 6.02
C ILE A 155 -8.54 -15.99 6.91
N LEU A 156 -8.64 -16.88 7.90
CA LEU A 156 -7.51 -17.17 8.80
C LEU A 156 -6.34 -17.79 8.04
N SER A 157 -6.60 -18.65 7.04
CA SER A 157 -5.53 -19.22 6.21
C SER A 157 -4.74 -18.14 5.49
N ARG A 158 -5.35 -17.03 5.04
CA ARG A 158 -4.62 -15.94 4.38
C ARG A 158 -3.67 -15.25 5.36
N LEU A 159 -4.11 -15.03 6.60
CA LEU A 159 -3.26 -14.48 7.65
C LEU A 159 -2.08 -15.40 7.95
N VAL A 160 -2.35 -16.69 8.16
CA VAL A 160 -1.32 -17.68 8.50
C VAL A 160 -0.34 -17.88 7.35
N VAL A 161 -0.82 -18.07 6.12
CA VAL A 161 0.05 -18.29 4.95
C VAL A 161 0.88 -17.04 4.66
N ALA A 162 0.34 -15.83 4.82
CA ALA A 162 1.08 -14.59 4.65
C ALA A 162 2.28 -14.43 5.62
N VAL A 163 2.29 -15.12 6.77
CA VAL A 163 3.47 -15.13 7.67
C VAL A 163 4.67 -15.83 7.04
N PHE A 164 4.43 -16.82 6.18
CA PHE A 164 5.48 -17.54 5.47
C PHE A 164 5.96 -16.84 4.20
N TYR A 165 5.34 -15.71 3.84
CA TYR A 165 5.79 -14.91 2.71
C TYR A 165 7.17 -14.33 2.97
N ARG A 166 8.02 -14.38 1.94
CA ARG A 166 9.29 -13.66 1.88
C ARG A 166 9.32 -12.88 0.55
N PRO A 167 9.77 -11.62 0.56
CA PRO A 167 10.04 -10.92 -0.69
C PRO A 167 11.15 -11.65 -1.48
N PRO A 168 11.18 -11.53 -2.81
CA PRO A 168 12.33 -11.93 -3.60
C PRO A 168 13.64 -11.39 -3.01
N GLU A 169 14.69 -12.21 -3.07
CA GLU A 169 15.99 -11.85 -2.54
C GLU A 169 16.64 -10.77 -3.39
N ASP A 170 17.36 -9.87 -2.72
CA ASP A 170 18.13 -8.82 -3.38
C ASP A 170 19.42 -9.43 -3.93
N ALA A 171 19.43 -9.72 -5.23
CA ALA A 171 20.53 -10.39 -5.91
C ALA A 171 21.34 -9.44 -6.81
N ASP A 172 21.10 -8.13 -6.68
CA ASP A 172 21.69 -7.10 -7.56
C ASP A 172 21.47 -7.39 -9.05
N TYR A 173 20.30 -7.97 -9.38
CA TYR A 173 19.95 -8.29 -10.76
C TYR A 173 19.48 -7.03 -11.49
N MET A 174 20.21 -6.64 -12.53
CA MET A 174 20.03 -5.38 -13.27
C MET A 174 19.79 -5.62 -14.78
N PRO A 175 18.63 -6.17 -15.19
CA PRO A 175 18.28 -6.35 -16.59
C PRO A 175 17.95 -5.00 -17.27
N THR A 176 17.85 -4.98 -18.59
CA THR A 176 17.23 -3.83 -19.27
C THR A 176 15.72 -3.76 -18.99
N VAL A 177 15.19 -2.55 -18.78
CA VAL A 177 13.81 -2.31 -18.38
C VAL A 177 13.13 -1.28 -19.29
N SER A 178 11.90 -1.58 -19.72
CA SER A 178 11.03 -0.60 -20.37
C SER A 178 9.85 -0.29 -19.45
N VAL A 179 9.77 0.95 -18.98
CA VAL A 179 8.66 1.45 -18.16
C VAL A 179 7.56 2.00 -19.08
N ILE A 180 6.37 1.43 -19.03
CA ILE A 180 5.25 1.75 -19.92
C ILE A 180 4.10 2.34 -19.11
N VAL A 181 3.67 3.54 -19.47
CA VAL A 181 2.53 4.25 -18.87
C VAL A 181 1.50 4.54 -19.95
N ALA A 182 0.34 3.87 -19.88
CA ALA A 182 -0.78 4.11 -20.81
C ALA A 182 -1.89 4.90 -20.10
N CYS A 183 -2.38 5.98 -20.72
CA CYS A 183 -3.40 6.82 -20.10
C CYS A 183 -4.37 7.46 -21.09
N MET A 184 -5.47 7.97 -20.53
CA MET A 184 -6.47 8.77 -21.25
C MET A 184 -7.11 9.74 -20.25
N ASN A 185 -7.07 11.03 -20.55
CA ASN A 185 -7.67 12.09 -19.72
C ASN A 185 -7.21 12.05 -18.26
N GLU A 186 -5.89 12.08 -18.04
CA GLU A 186 -5.23 12.03 -16.73
C GLU A 186 -4.37 13.28 -16.46
N ALA A 187 -4.80 14.41 -17.02
CA ALA A 187 -4.27 15.73 -16.73
C ALA A 187 -4.23 15.98 -15.20
N GLY A 188 -3.11 16.51 -14.72
CA GLY A 188 -2.82 16.75 -13.31
C GLY A 188 -2.15 15.58 -12.58
N SER A 189 -2.05 14.39 -13.20
CA SER A 189 -1.35 13.24 -12.60
C SER A 189 -0.22 12.70 -13.47
N ILE A 190 -0.42 12.64 -14.81
CA ILE A 190 0.55 12.02 -15.73
C ILE A 190 1.93 12.68 -15.67
N GLY A 191 2.01 14.02 -15.61
CA GLY A 191 3.28 14.72 -15.53
C GLY A 191 4.09 14.34 -14.28
N ARG A 192 3.42 14.28 -13.13
CA ARG A 192 4.03 13.84 -11.86
C ARG A 192 4.44 12.37 -11.92
N THR A 193 3.63 11.50 -12.50
CA THR A 193 3.94 10.08 -12.63
C THR A 193 5.21 9.86 -13.43
N LEU A 194 5.35 10.52 -14.58
CA LEU A 194 6.56 10.42 -15.39
C LEU A 194 7.78 11.02 -14.69
N ASP A 195 7.66 12.19 -14.06
CA ASP A 195 8.76 12.82 -13.31
C ASP A 195 9.28 11.91 -12.18
N VAL A 196 8.39 11.19 -11.49
CA VAL A 196 8.76 10.26 -10.42
C VAL A 196 9.44 9.00 -10.97
N ILE A 197 9.06 8.53 -12.16
CA ILE A 197 9.76 7.42 -12.84
C ILE A 197 11.20 7.82 -13.18
N TYR A 198 11.41 9.04 -13.68
CA TYR A 198 12.76 9.57 -13.95
C TYR A 198 13.60 9.87 -12.70
N GLN A 199 12.99 9.86 -11.51
CA GLN A 199 13.69 9.95 -10.21
C GLN A 199 14.07 8.56 -9.65
N SER A 200 13.91 7.50 -10.44
CA SER A 200 14.32 6.14 -10.08
C SER A 200 15.84 6.07 -9.80
N ASP A 201 16.23 5.25 -8.83
CA ASP A 201 17.64 4.92 -8.54
C ASP A 201 18.20 3.87 -9.52
N TYR A 202 17.41 3.42 -10.50
CA TYR A 202 17.83 2.45 -11.51
C TYR A 202 18.75 3.11 -12.56
N PRO A 203 19.79 2.41 -13.07
CA PRO A 203 20.69 2.98 -14.06
C PRO A 203 19.95 3.46 -15.32
N ALA A 204 20.16 4.73 -15.69
CA ALA A 204 19.44 5.37 -16.79
C ALA A 204 19.71 4.68 -18.14
N GLU A 205 20.93 4.18 -18.34
CA GLU A 205 21.34 3.43 -19.54
C GLU A 205 20.66 2.06 -19.68
N LEU A 206 20.07 1.53 -18.60
CA LEU A 206 19.33 0.27 -18.58
C LEU A 206 17.82 0.48 -18.56
N MET A 207 17.34 1.72 -18.57
CA MET A 207 15.93 2.06 -18.44
C MET A 207 15.46 2.95 -19.59
N GLU A 208 14.37 2.57 -20.23
CA GLU A 208 13.62 3.45 -21.13
C GLU A 208 12.21 3.70 -20.59
N VAL A 209 11.64 4.86 -20.92
CA VAL A 209 10.28 5.25 -20.52
C VAL A 209 9.43 5.50 -21.77
N ILE A 210 8.27 4.87 -21.81
CA ILE A 210 7.30 4.93 -22.91
C ILE A 210 5.96 5.38 -22.35
N ALA A 211 5.50 6.57 -22.74
CA ALA A 211 4.18 7.09 -22.43
C ALA A 211 3.26 6.91 -23.64
N VAL A 212 2.04 6.39 -23.42
CA VAL A 212 1.05 6.16 -24.47
C VAL A 212 -0.23 6.94 -24.15
N ASP A 213 -0.54 7.93 -24.99
CA ASP A 213 -1.78 8.68 -24.93
C ASP A 213 -2.86 8.01 -25.80
N ASP A 214 -3.94 7.54 -25.17
CA ASP A 214 -5.05 6.85 -25.81
C ASP A 214 -6.12 7.83 -26.34
N GLY A 215 -5.67 8.91 -27.00
CA GLY A 215 -6.52 9.93 -27.60
C GLY A 215 -7.22 10.80 -26.56
N SER A 216 -6.44 11.40 -25.67
CA SER A 216 -6.94 12.33 -24.66
C SER A 216 -7.54 13.60 -25.29
N THR A 217 -8.51 14.17 -24.60
CA THR A 217 -9.22 15.40 -24.99
C THR A 217 -8.92 16.58 -24.04
N ASP A 218 -8.18 16.33 -22.97
CA ASP A 218 -7.70 17.33 -22.03
C ASP A 218 -6.18 17.59 -22.22
N SER A 219 -5.53 18.28 -21.28
CA SER A 219 -4.11 18.63 -21.34
C SER A 219 -3.14 17.47 -21.06
N THR A 220 -3.60 16.21 -21.04
CA THR A 220 -2.75 15.03 -20.77
C THR A 220 -1.55 14.96 -21.73
N LEU A 221 -1.79 15.13 -23.03
CA LEU A 221 -0.75 15.06 -24.04
C LEU A 221 0.25 16.21 -23.91
N ASP A 222 -0.23 17.42 -23.60
CA ASP A 222 0.63 18.59 -23.35
C ASP A 222 1.56 18.36 -22.15
N GLU A 223 1.04 17.77 -21.06
CA GLU A 223 1.85 17.40 -19.89
C GLU A 223 2.94 16.38 -20.24
N MET A 224 2.64 15.38 -21.09
CA MET A 224 3.67 14.44 -21.57
C MET A 224 4.78 15.15 -22.36
N TYR A 225 4.43 16.08 -23.24
CA TYR A 225 5.43 16.84 -24.01
C TYR A 225 6.25 17.80 -23.14
N GLN A 226 5.67 18.34 -22.07
CA GLN A 226 6.42 19.13 -21.07
C GLN A 226 7.44 18.28 -20.31
N VAL A 227 7.10 17.03 -19.98
CA VAL A 227 8.08 16.08 -19.42
C VAL A 227 9.14 15.73 -20.46
N LYS A 228 8.74 15.45 -21.71
CA LYS A 228 9.68 15.16 -22.82
C LYS A 228 10.68 16.28 -23.07
N ALA A 229 10.28 17.54 -22.90
CA ALA A 229 11.20 18.67 -23.01
C ALA A 229 12.31 18.65 -21.93
N ARG A 230 12.04 18.06 -20.76
CA ARG A 230 13.00 17.87 -19.67
C ARG A 230 13.76 16.55 -19.78
N HIS A 231 13.14 15.53 -20.37
CA HIS A 231 13.67 14.17 -20.59
C HIS A 231 13.53 13.79 -22.07
N PRO A 232 14.48 14.18 -22.93
CA PRO A 232 14.38 14.01 -24.38
C PRO A 232 14.28 12.55 -24.86
N ASP A 233 14.71 11.61 -24.02
CA ASP A 233 14.64 10.16 -24.21
C ASP A 233 13.23 9.57 -23.98
N LEU A 234 12.27 10.35 -23.45
CA LEU A 234 10.88 9.93 -23.31
C LEU A 234 10.25 9.62 -24.68
N ASN A 235 9.86 8.36 -24.87
CA ASN A 235 9.08 7.96 -26.03
C ASN A 235 7.59 8.22 -25.77
N VAL A 236 6.96 9.04 -26.61
CA VAL A 236 5.53 9.38 -26.52
C VAL A 236 4.84 8.79 -27.74
N ILE A 237 3.85 7.93 -27.51
CA ILE A 237 3.00 7.33 -28.54
C ILE A 237 1.60 7.93 -28.41
N GLU A 238 1.15 8.62 -29.46
CA GLU A 238 -0.15 9.29 -29.48
C GLU A 238 -1.13 8.51 -30.37
N PHE A 239 -2.31 8.20 -29.85
CA PHE A 239 -3.42 7.67 -30.64
C PHE A 239 -4.39 8.78 -31.05
N LYS A 240 -4.80 8.77 -32.32
CA LYS A 240 -5.80 9.73 -32.83
C LYS A 240 -7.20 9.57 -32.22
N LYS A 241 -7.48 8.42 -31.59
CA LYS A 241 -8.76 8.11 -30.96
C LYS A 241 -8.56 7.07 -29.87
N ASN A 242 -9.45 7.09 -28.86
CA ASN A 242 -9.48 6.06 -27.83
C ASN A 242 -9.69 4.66 -28.42
N ARG A 243 -8.78 3.75 -28.06
CA ARG A 243 -8.77 2.31 -28.34
C ARG A 243 -8.81 1.49 -27.05
N GLY A 244 -8.66 2.11 -25.89
CA GLY A 244 -8.71 1.51 -24.58
C GLY A 244 -7.33 1.13 -24.06
N LYS A 245 -7.23 1.05 -22.72
CA LYS A 245 -5.98 0.81 -21.98
C LYS A 245 -5.16 -0.38 -22.50
N ARG A 246 -5.80 -1.51 -22.87
CA ARG A 246 -5.09 -2.68 -23.44
C ARG A 246 -4.32 -2.35 -24.70
N HIS A 247 -4.91 -1.56 -25.59
CA HIS A 247 -4.27 -1.16 -26.83
C HIS A 247 -3.10 -0.21 -26.56
N GLY A 248 -3.21 0.67 -25.56
CA GLY A 248 -2.09 1.49 -25.09
C GLY A 248 -0.93 0.65 -24.56
N MET A 249 -1.23 -0.29 -23.65
CA MET A 249 -0.24 -1.25 -23.12
C MET A 249 0.40 -2.12 -24.23
N TYR A 250 -0.40 -2.56 -25.20
CA TYR A 250 0.05 -3.33 -26.36
C TYR A 250 1.02 -2.52 -27.22
N ALA A 251 0.68 -1.29 -27.59
CA ALA A 251 1.55 -0.44 -28.38
C ALA A 251 2.86 -0.11 -27.65
N GLY A 252 2.79 0.17 -26.35
CA GLY A 252 3.98 0.39 -25.52
C GLY A 252 4.88 -0.85 -25.47
N ALA A 253 4.31 -2.05 -25.33
CA ALA A 253 5.07 -3.30 -25.33
C ALA A 253 5.78 -3.59 -26.66
N HIS A 254 5.16 -3.23 -27.79
CA HIS A 254 5.76 -3.39 -29.11
C HIS A 254 6.85 -2.35 -29.41
N ALA A 255 6.78 -1.17 -28.80
CA ALA A 255 7.84 -0.17 -28.86
C ALA A 255 9.00 -0.48 -27.90
N ALA A 256 8.76 -1.28 -26.86
CA ALA A 256 9.72 -1.62 -25.82
C ALA A 256 10.80 -2.61 -26.27
N THR A 257 12.03 -2.34 -25.82
CA THR A 257 13.25 -3.09 -26.10
C THR A 257 13.81 -3.84 -24.88
N GLY A 258 13.45 -3.41 -23.67
CA GLY A 258 13.94 -3.99 -22.41
C GLY A 258 13.51 -5.44 -22.18
N GLU A 259 14.37 -6.20 -21.51
CA GLU A 259 14.11 -7.60 -21.13
C GLU A 259 12.89 -7.72 -20.19
N ILE A 260 12.69 -6.72 -19.33
CA ILE A 260 11.54 -6.63 -18.42
C ILE A 260 10.66 -5.43 -18.81
N LEU A 261 9.37 -5.69 -19.01
CA LEU A 261 8.36 -4.66 -19.21
C LEU A 261 7.71 -4.31 -17.88
N VAL A 262 7.78 -3.04 -17.45
CA VAL A 262 7.16 -2.55 -16.22
C VAL A 262 5.99 -1.64 -16.56
N TYR A 263 4.78 -2.03 -16.18
CA TYR A 263 3.58 -1.21 -16.34
C TYR A 263 3.27 -0.46 -15.05
N ILE A 264 3.00 0.84 -15.19
CA ILE A 264 2.59 1.75 -14.11
C ILE A 264 1.37 2.53 -14.58
N ASP A 265 0.34 2.60 -13.74
CA ASP A 265 -0.85 3.42 -14.02
C ASP A 265 -0.50 4.92 -13.94
N SER A 266 -1.12 5.74 -14.77
CA SER A 266 -0.81 7.19 -14.88
C SER A 266 -1.11 8.02 -13.64
N ASP A 267 -1.83 7.46 -12.67
CA ASP A 267 -2.13 8.05 -11.36
C ASP A 267 -1.37 7.35 -10.21
N SER A 268 -0.32 6.59 -10.55
CA SER A 268 0.51 5.84 -9.61
C SER A 268 1.94 6.37 -9.53
N PHE A 269 2.44 6.57 -8.31
CA PHE A 269 3.73 7.17 -8.03
C PHE A 269 4.65 6.14 -7.37
N VAL A 270 5.76 5.81 -8.03
CA VAL A 270 6.74 4.83 -7.53
C VAL A 270 7.75 5.48 -6.57
N ARG A 271 8.33 4.71 -5.65
CA ARG A 271 9.52 5.15 -4.90
C ARG A 271 10.79 5.04 -5.77
N PRO A 272 11.86 5.81 -5.48
CA PRO A 272 13.13 5.72 -6.23
C PRO A 272 13.70 4.29 -6.34
N ASP A 273 13.56 3.47 -5.29
CA ASP A 273 14.05 2.08 -5.24
C ASP A 273 13.11 1.05 -5.89
N THR A 274 11.95 1.47 -6.44
CA THR A 274 10.88 0.54 -6.83
C THR A 274 11.24 -0.33 -8.02
N ILE A 275 11.81 0.27 -9.07
CA ILE A 275 12.19 -0.45 -10.29
C ILE A 275 13.32 -1.45 -9.97
N TYR A 276 14.31 -1.02 -9.18
CA TYR A 276 15.36 -1.89 -8.66
C TYR A 276 14.79 -3.09 -7.90
N LYS A 277 13.84 -2.86 -6.98
CA LYS A 277 13.24 -3.94 -6.18
C LYS A 277 12.39 -4.87 -7.02
N ILE A 278 11.57 -4.37 -7.96
CA ILE A 278 10.65 -5.24 -8.70
C ILE A 278 11.38 -6.22 -9.63
N VAL A 279 12.53 -5.82 -10.19
CA VAL A 279 13.29 -6.68 -11.11
C VAL A 279 13.95 -7.87 -10.41
N GLN A 280 14.19 -7.80 -9.09
CA GLN A 280 14.83 -8.90 -8.34
C GLN A 280 14.04 -10.21 -8.40
N GLY A 281 12.72 -10.14 -8.58
CA GLY A 281 11.88 -11.32 -8.75
C GLY A 281 12.14 -12.12 -10.04
N PHE A 282 12.89 -11.57 -11.00
CA PHE A 282 13.19 -12.21 -12.29
C PHE A 282 14.53 -12.96 -12.34
N THR A 283 15.27 -12.97 -11.24
CA THR A 283 16.45 -13.82 -11.03
C THR A 283 16.13 -15.29 -11.31
N ASP A 284 14.93 -15.74 -10.90
CA ASP A 284 14.36 -17.02 -11.28
C ASP A 284 13.76 -16.96 -12.70
N LYS A 285 14.30 -17.77 -13.61
CA LYS A 285 13.88 -17.84 -15.02
C LYS A 285 12.45 -18.36 -15.20
N GLU A 286 11.88 -19.08 -14.23
CA GLU A 286 10.49 -19.55 -14.27
C GLU A 286 9.48 -18.46 -13.92
N VAL A 287 9.94 -17.32 -13.39
CA VAL A 287 9.09 -16.17 -13.06
C VAL A 287 8.83 -15.36 -14.32
N ALA A 288 7.55 -15.24 -14.66
CA ALA A 288 7.10 -14.45 -15.80
C ALA A 288 6.57 -13.08 -15.43
N ALA A 289 6.10 -12.90 -14.20
CA ALA A 289 5.57 -11.64 -13.75
C ALA A 289 5.75 -11.44 -12.25
N VAL A 290 5.93 -10.17 -11.87
CA VAL A 290 6.06 -9.73 -10.49
C VAL A 290 5.10 -8.57 -10.27
N CYS A 291 4.21 -8.72 -9.29
CA CYS A 291 3.34 -7.64 -8.84
C CYS A 291 4.04 -6.83 -7.74
N GLY A 292 4.05 -5.51 -7.87
CA GLY A 292 4.45 -4.64 -6.78
C GLY A 292 3.37 -4.45 -5.72
N HIS A 293 3.72 -3.72 -4.67
CA HIS A 293 2.84 -3.26 -3.60
C HIS A 293 2.28 -1.88 -3.92
N ALA A 294 0.97 -1.70 -3.75
CA ALA A 294 0.32 -0.40 -3.90
C ALA A 294 -0.35 0.03 -2.59
N ASP A 295 0.00 1.23 -2.14
CA ASP A 295 -0.66 1.97 -1.05
C ASP A 295 -1.51 3.12 -1.64
N VAL A 296 -2.36 3.75 -0.82
CA VAL A 296 -3.26 4.81 -1.29
C VAL A 296 -2.64 6.20 -1.09
N GLU A 297 -2.45 6.95 -2.19
CA GLU A 297 -1.84 8.29 -2.18
C GLU A 297 -2.70 9.28 -1.38
N ASN A 298 -3.99 9.33 -1.67
CA ASN A 298 -4.95 10.26 -1.04
C ASN A 298 -5.69 9.62 0.16
N ALA A 299 -5.03 8.72 0.90
CA ALA A 299 -5.60 7.96 2.02
C ALA A 299 -6.26 8.81 3.13
N ARG A 300 -5.91 10.09 3.25
CA ARG A 300 -6.41 10.97 4.31
C ARG A 300 -7.46 11.98 3.85
N SER A 301 -7.82 12.04 2.56
CA SER A 301 -8.77 13.02 2.03
C SER A 301 -10.15 12.93 2.68
N ASN A 302 -10.74 11.75 2.77
CA ASN A 302 -12.09 11.60 3.33
C ASN A 302 -12.34 10.18 3.89
N LEU A 303 -13.56 9.92 4.39
CA LEU A 303 -13.91 8.61 4.95
C LEU A 303 -13.73 7.47 3.94
N LEU A 304 -14.08 7.69 2.67
CA LEU A 304 -14.00 6.68 1.62
C LEU A 304 -12.54 6.32 1.28
N THR A 305 -11.65 7.30 1.20
CA THR A 305 -10.22 7.03 0.93
C THR A 305 -9.54 6.34 2.12
N LYS A 306 -9.90 6.70 3.36
CA LYS A 306 -9.42 6.03 4.58
C LYS A 306 -9.84 4.55 4.66
N MET A 307 -11.07 4.23 4.24
CA MET A 307 -11.55 2.84 4.14
C MET A 307 -10.79 2.06 3.06
N GLN A 308 -10.51 2.70 1.93
CA GLN A 308 -9.77 2.07 0.82
C GLN A 308 -8.33 1.75 1.20
N GLU A 309 -7.64 2.61 1.96
CA GLU A 309 -6.28 2.34 2.45
C GLU A 309 -6.17 0.99 3.18
N VAL A 310 -7.04 0.74 4.16
CA VAL A 310 -7.03 -0.53 4.89
C VAL A 310 -7.37 -1.71 3.97
N ARG A 311 -8.28 -1.50 3.01
CA ARG A 311 -8.65 -2.54 2.04
C ARG A 311 -7.50 -2.88 1.10
N TYR A 312 -6.75 -1.88 0.63
CA TYR A 312 -5.57 -2.05 -0.22
C TYR A 312 -4.48 -2.82 0.53
N TYR A 313 -4.21 -2.45 1.79
CA TYR A 313 -3.29 -3.22 2.63
C TYR A 313 -3.66 -4.70 2.71
N VAL A 314 -4.92 -5.03 3.02
CA VAL A 314 -5.36 -6.43 3.08
C VAL A 314 -5.21 -7.11 1.72
N ALA A 315 -5.57 -6.44 0.63
CA ALA A 315 -5.48 -7.01 -0.71
C ALA A 315 -4.03 -7.29 -1.13
N PHE A 316 -3.09 -6.39 -0.88
CA PHE A 316 -1.69 -6.59 -1.28
C PHE A 316 -0.88 -7.34 -0.21
N ARG A 317 -0.75 -6.79 1.00
CA ARG A 317 0.17 -7.31 2.02
C ARG A 317 -0.24 -8.66 2.60
N ILE A 318 -1.51 -9.02 2.51
CA ILE A 318 -1.99 -10.29 3.06
C ILE A 318 -2.37 -11.23 1.92
N VAL A 319 -3.32 -10.84 1.05
CA VAL A 319 -3.81 -11.77 0.03
C VAL A 319 -2.73 -12.07 -1.01
N LYS A 320 -2.07 -11.07 -1.61
CA LYS A 320 -0.99 -11.35 -2.59
C LYS A 320 0.24 -11.99 -1.95
N ALA A 321 0.58 -11.62 -0.71
CA ALA A 321 1.63 -12.31 0.04
C ALA A 321 1.33 -13.80 0.18
N ALA A 322 0.11 -14.15 0.60
CA ALA A 322 -0.33 -15.54 0.74
C ALA A 322 -0.39 -16.30 -0.61
N GLU A 323 -0.78 -15.63 -1.69
CA GLU A 323 -0.74 -16.23 -3.04
C GLU A 323 0.69 -16.44 -3.53
N SER A 324 1.61 -15.50 -3.22
CA SER A 324 3.01 -15.55 -3.65
C SER A 324 3.81 -16.65 -2.96
N VAL A 325 3.41 -17.10 -1.77
CA VAL A 325 3.97 -18.31 -1.14
C VAL A 325 3.88 -19.53 -2.07
N PHE A 326 2.83 -19.58 -2.90
CA PHE A 326 2.64 -20.64 -3.90
C PHE A 326 3.00 -20.21 -5.32
N SER A 327 3.61 -19.03 -5.49
CA SER A 327 3.93 -18.44 -6.80
C SER A 327 2.73 -18.31 -7.75
N THR A 328 1.53 -18.10 -7.19
CA THR A 328 0.26 -18.07 -7.92
C THR A 328 -0.49 -16.75 -7.73
N VAL A 329 0.22 -15.61 -7.71
CA VAL A 329 -0.43 -14.30 -7.58
C VAL A 329 -1.42 -14.11 -8.72
N SER A 330 -2.70 -13.96 -8.38
CA SER A 330 -3.81 -14.05 -9.33
C SER A 330 -4.07 -12.76 -10.11
N CYS A 331 -3.43 -11.67 -9.70
CA CYS A 331 -3.59 -10.35 -10.29
C CYS A 331 -2.36 -9.48 -10.05
N CYS A 332 -1.56 -9.25 -11.09
CA CYS A 332 -0.55 -8.20 -11.11
C CYS A 332 -1.22 -6.85 -11.40
N SER A 333 -1.45 -6.05 -10.35
CA SER A 333 -2.27 -4.83 -10.41
C SER A 333 -1.66 -3.80 -11.36
N GLY A 334 -2.50 -3.05 -12.08
CA GLY A 334 -2.07 -2.01 -13.02
C GLY A 334 -1.14 -0.95 -12.40
N CYS A 335 -1.33 -0.60 -11.13
CA CYS A 335 -0.51 0.38 -10.42
C CYS A 335 1.00 0.10 -10.51
N LEU A 336 1.39 -1.18 -10.45
CA LEU A 336 2.78 -1.60 -10.54
C LEU A 336 2.87 -3.11 -10.85
N ALA A 337 3.19 -3.44 -12.09
CA ALA A 337 3.35 -4.82 -12.55
C ALA A 337 4.51 -4.95 -13.54
N ALA A 338 5.40 -5.91 -13.31
CA ALA A 338 6.49 -6.23 -14.22
C ALA A 338 6.26 -7.58 -14.89
N TYR A 339 6.66 -7.72 -16.15
CA TYR A 339 6.56 -8.94 -16.95
C TYR A 339 7.85 -9.20 -17.72
N ARG A 340 8.25 -10.47 -17.83
CA ARG A 340 9.35 -10.86 -18.71
C ARG A 340 8.90 -10.73 -20.16
N ARG A 341 9.61 -9.91 -20.95
CA ARG A 341 9.25 -9.60 -22.33
C ARG A 341 9.12 -10.87 -23.18
N GLU A 342 10.09 -11.78 -23.06
CA GLU A 342 10.11 -13.08 -23.77
C GLU A 342 8.81 -13.88 -23.59
N TYR A 343 8.20 -13.83 -22.41
CA TYR A 343 7.01 -14.64 -22.10
C TYR A 343 5.70 -13.91 -22.37
N VAL A 344 5.70 -12.58 -22.25
CA VAL A 344 4.48 -11.78 -22.44
C VAL A 344 4.21 -11.50 -23.91
N MET A 345 5.24 -11.23 -24.73
CA MET A 345 5.06 -10.90 -26.15
C MET A 345 4.26 -11.95 -26.93
N PRO A 346 4.51 -13.28 -26.79
CA PRO A 346 3.77 -14.29 -27.54
C PRO A 346 2.26 -14.38 -27.21
N VAL A 347 1.81 -13.80 -26.09
CA VAL A 347 0.40 -13.85 -25.68
C VAL A 347 -0.35 -12.54 -25.89
N LEU A 348 0.34 -11.45 -26.23
CA LEU A 348 -0.26 -10.10 -26.32
C LEU A 348 -1.37 -10.02 -27.37
N ASP A 349 -1.20 -10.65 -28.53
CA ASP A 349 -2.22 -10.67 -29.59
C ASP A 349 -3.52 -11.35 -29.13
N THR A 350 -3.39 -12.47 -28.41
CA THR A 350 -4.56 -13.19 -27.87
C THR A 350 -5.19 -12.41 -26.72
N TRP A 351 -4.37 -11.73 -25.91
CA TRP A 351 -4.82 -10.95 -24.76
C TRP A 351 -5.55 -9.67 -25.15
N VAL A 352 -5.02 -8.89 -26.10
CA VAL A 352 -5.64 -7.63 -26.56
C VAL A 352 -6.98 -7.91 -27.25
N ASN A 353 -7.07 -9.01 -28.01
CA ASN A 353 -8.29 -9.43 -28.71
C ASN A 353 -9.19 -10.38 -27.89
N GLN A 354 -8.97 -10.51 -26.58
CA GLN A 354 -9.75 -11.42 -25.73
C GLN A 354 -11.25 -11.11 -25.82
N ARG A 355 -12.07 -12.14 -26.00
CA ARG A 355 -13.53 -12.03 -25.97
C ARG A 355 -14.13 -12.91 -24.88
N PHE A 356 -15.29 -12.52 -24.36
CA PHE A 356 -16.04 -13.30 -23.38
C PHE A 356 -17.52 -13.22 -23.68
N LEU A 357 -18.18 -14.38 -23.80
CA LEU A 357 -19.59 -14.49 -24.20
C LEU A 357 -19.90 -13.68 -25.50
N GLY A 358 -18.99 -13.72 -26.47
CA GLY A 358 -19.14 -13.06 -27.77
C GLY A 358 -18.80 -11.57 -27.80
N THR A 359 -18.50 -10.93 -26.66
CA THR A 359 -18.16 -9.50 -26.60
C THR A 359 -16.68 -9.29 -26.27
N GLU A 360 -16.09 -8.22 -26.80
CA GLU A 360 -14.69 -7.88 -26.56
C GLU A 360 -14.45 -7.49 -25.09
N ALA A 361 -13.39 -8.02 -24.46
CA ALA A 361 -13.06 -7.71 -23.08
C ALA A 361 -12.33 -6.36 -22.98
N THR A 362 -13.04 -5.29 -22.65
CA THR A 362 -12.47 -3.91 -22.63
C THR A 362 -11.87 -3.49 -21.29
N PHE A 363 -11.91 -4.33 -20.26
CA PHE A 363 -11.40 -4.04 -18.93
C PHE A 363 -10.81 -5.30 -18.29
N GLY A 364 -9.98 -5.14 -17.25
CA GLY A 364 -9.37 -6.27 -16.53
C GLY A 364 -8.08 -6.74 -17.18
N ASP A 365 -7.30 -5.77 -17.63
CA ASP A 365 -6.09 -5.92 -18.43
C ASP A 365 -5.03 -6.66 -17.61
N ASP A 366 -4.91 -6.25 -16.34
CA ASP A 366 -4.09 -6.84 -15.28
C ASP A 366 -4.34 -8.35 -15.08
N ARG A 367 -5.57 -8.73 -14.71
CA ARG A 367 -5.94 -10.12 -14.42
C ARG A 367 -5.86 -11.01 -15.65
N ALA A 368 -6.28 -10.48 -16.81
CA ALA A 368 -6.23 -11.23 -18.05
C ALA A 368 -4.77 -11.55 -18.45
N LEU A 369 -3.86 -10.59 -18.35
CA LEU A 369 -2.45 -10.81 -18.68
C LEU A 369 -1.79 -11.72 -17.65
N THR A 370 -2.12 -11.54 -16.37
CA THR A 370 -1.66 -12.42 -15.28
C THR A 370 -2.12 -13.86 -15.51
N ASN A 371 -3.36 -14.08 -15.94
CA ASN A 371 -3.87 -15.40 -16.28
C ASN A 371 -3.10 -16.04 -17.44
N CYS A 372 -2.73 -15.27 -18.47
CA CYS A 372 -1.88 -15.77 -19.55
C CYS A 372 -0.53 -16.28 -19.02
N MET A 373 0.07 -15.57 -18.07
CA MET A 373 1.33 -15.98 -17.43
C MET A 373 1.14 -17.22 -16.55
N LEU A 374 0.14 -17.20 -15.66
CA LEU A 374 -0.12 -18.29 -14.69
C LEU A 374 -0.43 -19.64 -15.35
N LYS A 375 -0.85 -19.67 -16.62
CA LYS A 375 -1.05 -20.94 -17.34
C LYS A 375 0.22 -21.77 -17.42
N ARG A 376 1.40 -21.13 -17.45
CA ARG A 376 2.69 -21.81 -17.68
C ARG A 376 3.76 -21.43 -16.66
N TYR A 377 3.76 -20.19 -16.18
CA TYR A 377 4.87 -19.61 -15.41
C TYR A 377 4.48 -19.14 -14.01
N ARG A 378 5.49 -18.90 -13.19
CA ARG A 378 5.33 -18.43 -11.81
C ARG A 378 5.06 -16.93 -11.81
N VAL A 379 4.18 -16.51 -10.90
CA VAL A 379 3.85 -15.10 -10.71
C VAL A 379 4.00 -14.76 -9.23
N LEU A 380 4.84 -13.77 -8.95
CA LEU A 380 5.25 -13.39 -7.60
C LEU A 380 4.69 -12.03 -7.19
N TYR A 381 4.80 -11.74 -5.89
CA TYR A 381 4.55 -10.43 -5.31
C TYR A 381 5.83 -9.93 -4.62
N HIS A 382 6.21 -8.68 -4.87
CA HIS A 382 7.35 -8.02 -4.23
C HIS A 382 6.88 -6.92 -3.29
N SER A 383 6.94 -7.17 -1.97
CA SER A 383 6.37 -6.26 -0.97
C SER A 383 7.17 -4.98 -0.72
N GLU A 384 8.42 -4.94 -1.19
CA GLU A 384 9.30 -3.77 -1.09
C GLU A 384 9.34 -2.92 -2.37
N ALA A 385 8.79 -3.42 -3.48
CA ALA A 385 8.59 -2.61 -4.68
C ALA A 385 7.27 -1.86 -4.50
N VAL A 386 7.33 -0.61 -4.04
CA VAL A 386 6.15 0.12 -3.54
C VAL A 386 5.81 1.30 -4.43
N CYS A 387 4.55 1.38 -4.82
CA CYS A 387 3.94 2.59 -5.38
C CYS A 387 2.79 3.08 -4.50
N THR A 388 2.40 4.34 -4.65
CA THR A 388 1.11 4.85 -4.20
C THR A 388 0.22 5.12 -5.40
N THR A 389 -1.11 5.08 -5.24
CA THR A 389 -2.06 5.37 -6.33
C THR A 389 -3.23 6.21 -5.82
N ILE A 390 -3.77 7.07 -6.68
CA ILE A 390 -4.96 7.88 -6.35
C ILE A 390 -6.20 6.99 -6.37
N VAL A 391 -6.99 7.03 -5.30
CA VAL A 391 -8.28 6.32 -5.25
C VAL A 391 -9.46 7.27 -5.34
N PRO A 392 -10.65 6.79 -5.80
CA PRO A 392 -11.83 7.63 -5.88
C PRO A 392 -12.25 8.23 -4.54
N GLU A 393 -12.47 9.54 -4.55
CA GLU A 393 -12.98 10.29 -3.39
C GLU A 393 -14.51 10.32 -3.32
N LYS A 394 -15.18 10.12 -4.46
CA LYS A 394 -16.64 10.16 -4.58
C LYS A 394 -17.21 8.74 -4.72
N TYR A 395 -18.26 8.44 -3.95
CA TYR A 395 -18.92 7.12 -3.95
C TYR A 395 -19.40 6.67 -5.34
N GLY A 396 -19.94 7.56 -6.17
CA GLY A 396 -20.39 7.20 -7.51
C GLY A 396 -19.26 6.67 -8.41
N ILE A 397 -18.09 7.32 -8.36
CA ILE A 397 -16.89 6.89 -9.09
C ILE A 397 -16.38 5.58 -8.50
N PHE A 398 -16.32 5.48 -7.17
CA PHE A 398 -15.91 4.26 -6.47
C PHE A 398 -16.79 3.05 -6.86
N PHE A 399 -18.12 3.17 -6.84
CA PHE A 399 -19.00 2.06 -7.18
C PHE A 399 -18.88 1.64 -8.65
N ARG A 400 -18.71 2.59 -9.58
CA ARG A 400 -18.40 2.27 -10.99
C ARG A 400 -17.07 1.51 -11.11
N GLN A 401 -16.04 1.94 -10.39
CA GLN A 401 -14.75 1.26 -10.35
C GLN A 401 -14.89 -0.17 -9.78
N GLN A 402 -15.56 -0.35 -8.64
CA GLN A 402 -15.79 -1.67 -8.04
C GLN A 402 -16.60 -2.60 -8.94
N LEU A 403 -17.60 -2.07 -9.66
CA LEU A 403 -18.38 -2.84 -10.63
C LEU A 403 -17.49 -3.35 -11.77
N ARG A 404 -16.64 -2.49 -12.34
CA ARG A 404 -15.68 -2.85 -13.39
C ARG A 404 -14.72 -3.95 -12.90
N TRP A 405 -14.18 -3.79 -11.69
CA TRP A 405 -13.30 -4.79 -11.09
C TRP A 405 -14.02 -6.13 -10.87
N LYS A 406 -15.28 -6.11 -10.41
CA LYS A 406 -16.09 -7.33 -10.24
C LYS A 406 -16.36 -8.03 -11.57
N LYS A 407 -16.72 -7.31 -12.63
CA LYS A 407 -16.92 -7.90 -13.96
C LYS A 407 -15.65 -8.56 -14.48
N SER A 408 -14.50 -7.86 -14.39
CA SER A 408 -13.20 -8.43 -14.72
C SER A 408 -12.92 -9.68 -13.89
N TRP A 409 -13.10 -9.57 -12.57
CA TRP A 409 -12.84 -10.66 -11.64
C TRP A 409 -13.70 -11.89 -11.96
N ILE A 410 -15.00 -11.75 -12.23
CA ILE A 410 -15.88 -12.87 -12.61
C ILE A 410 -15.32 -13.58 -13.85
N ARG A 411 -15.07 -12.82 -14.92
CA ARG A 411 -14.56 -13.38 -16.18
C ARG A 411 -13.24 -14.12 -15.99
N GLU A 412 -12.26 -13.44 -15.41
CA GLU A 412 -10.91 -13.97 -15.28
C GLU A 412 -10.83 -15.10 -14.25
N THR A 413 -11.68 -15.09 -13.23
CA THR A 413 -11.76 -16.19 -12.25
C THR A 413 -12.32 -17.45 -12.88
N LEU A 414 -13.36 -17.34 -13.70
CA LEU A 414 -13.91 -18.50 -14.43
C LEU A 414 -12.86 -19.11 -15.37
N ILE A 415 -12.08 -18.28 -16.06
CA ILE A 415 -10.98 -18.76 -16.91
C ILE A 415 -9.89 -19.43 -16.07
N ALA A 416 -9.45 -18.80 -14.98
CA ALA A 416 -8.41 -19.33 -14.10
C ALA A 416 -8.79 -20.67 -13.45
N CYS A 417 -10.06 -20.84 -13.08
CA CYS A 417 -10.58 -22.09 -12.53
C CYS A 417 -10.32 -23.31 -13.43
N THR A 418 -10.18 -23.12 -14.75
CA THR A 418 -9.92 -24.20 -15.71
C THR A 418 -8.49 -24.76 -15.65
N PHE A 419 -7.54 -24.03 -15.07
CA PHE A 419 -6.13 -24.42 -15.07
C PHE A 419 -5.41 -24.29 -13.72
N ILE A 420 -5.92 -23.53 -12.75
CA ILE A 420 -5.22 -23.25 -11.49
C ILE A 420 -4.86 -24.52 -10.69
N TRP A 421 -5.68 -25.57 -10.79
CA TRP A 421 -5.44 -26.89 -10.19
C TRP A 421 -4.14 -27.55 -10.65
N ARG A 422 -3.62 -27.19 -11.84
CA ARG A 422 -2.34 -27.68 -12.36
C ARG A 422 -1.13 -26.96 -11.79
N ARG A 423 -1.32 -25.87 -11.04
CA ARG A 423 -0.21 -25.03 -10.51
C ARG A 423 0.23 -25.48 -9.13
N HIS A 424 -0.71 -25.54 -8.18
CA HIS A 424 -0.44 -26.02 -6.82
C HIS A 424 -1.76 -26.41 -6.13
N PRO A 425 -1.87 -27.60 -5.50
CA PRO A 425 -3.14 -28.10 -4.96
C PRO A 425 -3.71 -27.20 -3.85
N VAL A 426 -2.88 -26.74 -2.92
CA VAL A 426 -3.32 -25.84 -1.84
C VAL A 426 -3.74 -24.48 -2.41
N ALA A 427 -3.00 -23.96 -3.40
CA ALA A 427 -3.33 -22.69 -4.02
C ALA A 427 -4.68 -22.79 -4.75
N ALA A 428 -4.90 -23.89 -5.48
CA ALA A 428 -6.14 -24.17 -6.18
C ALA A 428 -7.35 -24.25 -5.24
N ILE A 429 -7.26 -24.99 -4.13
CA ILE A 429 -8.33 -25.03 -3.11
C ILE A 429 -8.65 -23.61 -2.63
N THR A 430 -7.63 -22.83 -2.31
CA THR A 430 -7.84 -21.46 -1.79
C THR A 430 -8.40 -20.53 -2.87
N TYR A 431 -8.01 -20.74 -4.13
CA TYR A 431 -8.54 -20.03 -5.27
C TYR A 431 -10.03 -20.34 -5.48
N TYR A 432 -10.42 -21.62 -5.47
CA TYR A 432 -11.80 -22.04 -5.63
C TYR A 432 -12.69 -21.53 -4.49
N LEU A 433 -12.21 -21.60 -3.25
CA LEU A 433 -12.92 -21.00 -2.11
C LEU A 433 -13.11 -19.48 -2.30
N GLY A 434 -12.03 -18.78 -2.68
CA GLY A 434 -12.07 -17.35 -3.00
C GLY A 434 -12.99 -16.99 -4.18
N ALA A 435 -13.16 -17.91 -5.14
CA ALA A 435 -14.10 -17.79 -6.24
C ALA A 435 -15.55 -17.99 -5.80
N ILE A 436 -15.82 -18.96 -4.92
CA ILE A 436 -17.17 -19.34 -4.48
C ILE A 436 -17.76 -18.31 -3.51
N PHE A 437 -16.99 -17.81 -2.54
CA PHE A 437 -17.55 -16.97 -1.47
C PHE A 437 -18.24 -15.68 -1.96
N PRO A 438 -17.73 -14.94 -2.96
CA PRO A 438 -18.43 -13.76 -3.47
C PRO A 438 -19.78 -14.06 -4.13
N PHE A 439 -20.02 -15.29 -4.59
CA PHE A 439 -21.32 -15.72 -5.12
C PHE A 439 -22.25 -16.22 -4.01
N VAL A 440 -21.74 -16.85 -2.96
CA VAL A 440 -22.58 -17.34 -1.85
C VAL A 440 -22.89 -16.24 -0.83
N GLY A 441 -21.95 -15.31 -0.64
CA GLY A 441 -21.97 -14.27 0.38
C GLY A 441 -23.23 -13.41 0.39
N PRO A 442 -23.73 -12.88 -0.75
CA PRO A 442 -24.93 -12.06 -0.75
C PRO A 442 -26.18 -12.82 -0.28
N ALA A 443 -26.32 -14.09 -0.66
CA ALA A 443 -27.42 -14.95 -0.18
C ALA A 443 -27.32 -15.22 1.33
N VAL A 444 -26.10 -15.41 1.85
CA VAL A 444 -25.88 -15.57 3.29
C VAL A 444 -26.21 -14.27 4.05
N VAL A 445 -25.77 -13.11 3.54
CA VAL A 445 -26.11 -11.81 4.13
C VAL A 445 -27.61 -11.60 4.13
N PHE A 446 -28.30 -11.91 3.03
CA PHE A 446 -29.76 -11.84 2.95
C PHE A 446 -30.44 -12.71 4.00
N SER A 447 -30.03 -13.98 4.08
CA SER A 447 -30.57 -14.93 5.06
C SER A 447 -30.35 -14.41 6.49
N ALA A 448 -29.15 -13.93 6.81
CA ALA A 448 -28.85 -13.34 8.11
C ALA A 448 -29.70 -12.12 8.44
N LEU A 449 -30.03 -11.27 7.46
CA LEU A 449 -30.87 -10.09 7.66
C LEU A 449 -32.38 -10.41 7.70
N ALA A 450 -32.82 -11.50 7.08
CA ALA A 450 -34.23 -11.93 7.09
C ALA A 450 -34.61 -12.70 8.37
N MET A 451 -33.65 -13.35 9.03
CA MET A 451 -33.88 -14.14 10.26
C MET A 451 -34.64 -13.43 11.39
N PRO A 452 -34.48 -12.12 11.67
CA PRO A 452 -35.25 -11.44 12.70
C PRO A 452 -36.76 -11.47 12.45
N LEU A 453 -37.19 -11.47 11.19
CA LEU A 453 -38.60 -11.55 10.80
C LEU A 453 -39.21 -12.93 11.09
N LEU A 454 -38.35 -13.95 11.24
CA LEU A 454 -38.72 -15.33 11.54
C LEU A 454 -38.49 -15.69 13.02
N GLY A 455 -38.29 -14.69 13.89
CA GLY A 455 -37.99 -14.89 15.32
C GLY A 455 -36.53 -15.24 15.62
N GLY A 456 -35.64 -15.21 14.63
CA GLY A 456 -34.23 -15.60 14.73
C GLY A 456 -33.24 -14.43 14.92
N ALA A 457 -33.61 -13.37 15.64
CA ALA A 457 -32.79 -12.16 15.75
C ALA A 457 -31.36 -12.40 16.30
N SER A 458 -31.19 -13.42 17.16
CA SER A 458 -29.89 -13.84 17.68
C SER A 458 -28.91 -14.25 16.57
N TYR A 459 -29.37 -14.88 15.49
CA TYR A 459 -28.52 -15.34 14.38
C TYR A 459 -27.90 -14.16 13.61
N SER A 460 -28.68 -13.11 13.38
CA SER A 460 -28.21 -11.90 12.72
C SER A 460 -27.09 -11.22 13.50
N LEU A 461 -27.25 -11.15 14.83
CA LEU A 461 -26.27 -10.57 15.74
C LEU A 461 -24.98 -11.41 15.77
N VAL A 462 -25.09 -12.74 15.81
CA VAL A 462 -23.94 -13.65 15.76
C VAL A 462 -23.19 -13.52 14.43
N TYR A 463 -23.91 -13.42 13.30
CA TYR A 463 -23.30 -13.22 11.99
C TYR A 463 -22.56 -11.88 11.90
N LEU A 464 -23.22 -10.79 12.30
CA LEU A 464 -22.63 -9.46 12.32
C LEU A 464 -21.39 -9.43 13.23
N TYR A 465 -21.49 -9.98 14.43
CA TYR A 465 -20.37 -10.08 15.36
C TYR A 465 -19.19 -10.84 14.75
N GLY A 466 -19.43 -12.01 14.14
CA GLY A 466 -18.39 -12.78 13.47
C GLY A 466 -17.71 -12.03 12.32
N ALA A 467 -18.48 -11.32 11.49
CA ALA A 467 -17.95 -10.51 10.41
C ALA A 467 -17.10 -9.33 10.92
N LEU A 468 -17.56 -8.64 11.96
CA LEU A 468 -16.83 -7.55 12.60
C LEU A 468 -15.58 -8.06 13.33
N LEU A 469 -15.64 -9.23 13.94
CA LEU A 469 -14.49 -9.89 14.59
C LEU A 469 -13.38 -10.19 13.56
N MET A 470 -13.73 -10.77 12.42
CA MET A 470 -12.77 -11.02 11.33
C MET A 470 -12.19 -9.73 10.76
N SER A 471 -13.03 -8.70 10.58
CA SER A 471 -12.58 -7.37 10.16
C SER A 471 -11.59 -6.78 11.14
N TRP A 472 -11.91 -6.85 12.43
CA TRP A 472 -11.06 -6.35 13.50
C TRP A 472 -9.70 -7.05 13.53
N MET A 473 -9.64 -8.37 13.32
CA MET A 473 -8.37 -9.09 13.20
C MET A 473 -7.48 -8.53 12.07
N TYR A 474 -8.05 -8.28 10.88
CA TYR A 474 -7.31 -7.64 9.78
C TYR A 474 -6.85 -6.23 10.14
N CYS A 475 -7.72 -5.46 10.80
CA CYS A 475 -7.39 -4.10 11.23
C CYS A 475 -6.25 -4.09 12.26
N MET A 476 -6.17 -5.10 13.14
CA MET A 476 -5.04 -5.26 14.06
C MET A 476 -3.74 -5.53 13.34
N VAL A 477 -3.75 -6.37 12.30
CA VAL A 477 -2.56 -6.65 11.47
C VAL A 477 -2.11 -5.40 10.73
N TYR A 478 -3.04 -4.60 10.21
CA TYR A 478 -2.74 -3.29 9.63
C TYR A 478 -2.11 -2.35 10.67
N TRP A 479 -2.72 -2.24 11.85
CA TRP A 479 -2.24 -1.36 12.91
C TRP A 479 -0.84 -1.78 13.37
N ALA A 480 -0.59 -3.08 13.55
CA ALA A 480 0.70 -3.61 13.99
C ALA A 480 1.85 -3.15 13.08
N ARG A 481 1.58 -3.00 11.78
CA ARG A 481 2.54 -2.54 10.78
C ARG A 481 2.68 -1.01 10.72
N TYR A 482 1.59 -0.28 10.52
CA TYR A 482 1.66 1.16 10.24
C TYR A 482 1.51 2.06 11.48
N ARG A 483 1.00 1.52 12.60
CA ARG A 483 0.85 2.22 13.89
C ARG A 483 0.11 3.56 13.79
N ASN A 484 -0.82 3.68 12.84
CA ASN A 484 -1.62 4.88 12.61
C ASN A 484 -3.11 4.64 12.92
N SER A 485 -3.91 5.70 13.00
CA SER A 485 -5.33 5.63 13.36
C SER A 485 -6.24 5.10 12.24
N LEU A 486 -5.72 4.82 11.04
CA LEU A 486 -6.56 4.45 9.90
C LEU A 486 -7.13 3.03 10.02
N TRP A 487 -6.53 2.18 10.87
CA TRP A 487 -6.93 0.79 11.05
C TRP A 487 -8.44 0.60 11.27
N ILE A 488 -9.08 1.47 12.05
CA ILE A 488 -10.50 1.38 12.39
C ILE A 488 -11.41 1.50 11.16
N TYR A 489 -10.94 2.16 10.08
CA TYR A 489 -11.72 2.33 8.86
C TYR A 489 -11.92 1.02 8.07
N GLY A 490 -11.14 -0.03 8.35
CA GLY A 490 -11.42 -1.37 7.79
C GLY A 490 -12.75 -1.96 8.27
N ILE A 491 -13.19 -1.60 9.47
CA ILE A 491 -14.51 -1.99 10.01
C ILE A 491 -15.62 -1.34 9.19
N TYR A 492 -15.51 -0.04 8.91
CA TYR A 492 -16.47 0.67 8.05
C TYR A 492 -16.51 0.10 6.63
N PHE A 493 -15.35 -0.25 6.07
CA PHE A 493 -15.29 -0.92 4.77
C PHE A 493 -16.04 -2.26 4.79
N THR A 494 -15.96 -3.00 5.89
CA THR A 494 -16.65 -4.29 6.04
C THR A 494 -18.17 -4.12 6.05
N VAL A 495 -18.67 -3.10 6.74
CA VAL A 495 -20.10 -2.74 6.73
C VAL A 495 -20.54 -2.36 5.31
N LEU A 496 -19.79 -1.47 4.65
CA LEU A 496 -20.05 -1.08 3.26
C LEU A 496 -20.04 -2.30 2.31
N TYR A 497 -19.08 -3.20 2.51
CA TYR A 497 -18.97 -4.41 1.70
C TYR A 497 -20.19 -5.31 1.88
N MET A 498 -20.59 -5.57 3.12
CA MET A 498 -21.68 -6.48 3.44
C MET A 498 -23.02 -6.00 2.87
N PHE A 499 -23.34 -4.72 3.02
CA PHE A 499 -24.64 -4.19 2.62
C PHE A 499 -24.71 -3.71 1.17
N VAL A 500 -23.59 -3.34 0.55
CA VAL A 500 -23.59 -2.75 -0.80
C VAL A 500 -22.74 -3.58 -1.77
N LEU A 501 -21.45 -3.75 -1.49
CA LEU A 501 -20.55 -4.33 -2.49
C LEU A 501 -20.80 -5.82 -2.71
N ALA A 502 -21.18 -6.59 -1.70
CA ALA A 502 -21.49 -8.01 -1.85
C ALA A 502 -22.57 -8.22 -2.92
N TRP A 503 -23.68 -7.48 -2.81
CA TRP A 503 -24.81 -7.50 -3.74
C TRP A 503 -24.43 -7.04 -5.16
N GLN A 504 -23.49 -6.10 -5.26
CA GLN A 504 -22.96 -5.67 -6.55
C GLN A 504 -22.33 -6.81 -7.36
N THR A 505 -21.92 -7.93 -6.75
CA THR A 505 -21.43 -9.12 -7.49
C THR A 505 -22.50 -9.71 -8.39
N TYR A 506 -23.75 -9.82 -7.93
CA TYR A 506 -24.84 -10.37 -8.76
C TYR A 506 -25.19 -9.42 -9.90
N TYR A 507 -25.21 -8.12 -9.63
CA TYR A 507 -25.39 -7.12 -10.69
C TYR A 507 -24.25 -7.16 -11.72
N ALA A 508 -23.00 -7.33 -11.27
CA ALA A 508 -21.84 -7.50 -12.14
C ALA A 508 -21.96 -8.76 -13.02
N LEU A 509 -22.42 -9.88 -12.44
CA LEU A 509 -22.64 -11.14 -13.16
C LEU A 509 -23.67 -10.97 -14.27
N LEU A 510 -24.83 -10.39 -13.97
CA LEU A 510 -25.91 -10.17 -14.94
C LEU A 510 -25.51 -9.17 -16.05
N THR A 511 -24.59 -8.26 -15.76
CA THR A 511 -24.15 -7.21 -16.70
C THR A 511 -22.75 -7.43 -17.26
N VAL A 512 -22.17 -8.63 -17.11
CA VAL A 512 -20.79 -8.94 -17.51
C VAL A 512 -20.55 -8.78 -19.02
N HIS A 513 -21.60 -9.00 -19.83
CA HIS A 513 -21.58 -8.83 -21.29
C HIS A 513 -21.58 -7.35 -21.72
N ARG A 514 -21.96 -6.41 -20.83
CA ARG A 514 -22.04 -4.98 -21.15
C ARG A 514 -20.67 -4.33 -20.97
N ASN A 515 -20.11 -3.88 -22.08
CA ASN A 515 -18.78 -3.24 -22.15
C ASN A 515 -18.83 -1.73 -22.29
N HIS A 516 -20.02 -1.10 -22.20
CA HIS A 516 -20.15 0.34 -22.25
C HIS A 516 -19.34 0.98 -21.11
N TRP A 517 -18.40 1.80 -21.54
CA TRP A 517 -17.42 2.49 -20.72
C TRP A 517 -18.10 3.54 -19.84
N GLY A 518 -17.51 3.76 -18.67
CA GLY A 518 -17.82 4.85 -17.76
C GLY A 518 -16.67 5.04 -16.79
N THR A 519 -15.48 5.44 -17.29
CA THR A 519 -14.45 6.01 -16.42
C THR A 519 -14.86 7.45 -16.14
N ARG A 520 -15.15 7.69 -14.87
CA ARG A 520 -15.61 8.95 -14.26
C ARG A 520 -17.06 9.29 -14.60
#